data_AF-A0A2V7KRH5-F1
#
_entry.id   AF-A0A2V7KRH5-F1
#
_cell.length_a   1.000
_cell.length_b   1.000
_cell.length_c   1.000
_cell.angle_alpha   90.00
_cell.angle_beta   90.00
_cell.angle_gamma   90.00
#
_symmetry.space_group_name_H-M   'P 1'
#
loop_
_entity.id
_entity.type
_entity.pdbx_description
1 polymer ?
#
loop_
_entity_poly.entity_id
_entity_poly.type
_entity_poly.pdbx_seq_one_letter_code
_entity_poly.pdbx_strand_id
1 'polypeptide(L)'
;MNQDWLERPVTDQSAPGDPPFTRGIYPTMYRGKLWTMRQYAGFGTAEETNARFRHLLDAGQTGLSVAFDLPTQMGYDSDHRMAEGEVGRAGVAIDSVDDLERLFHGIPLDKVSTSMTINATAAILLAMYVAVGEEQGVPLIKLQGTLQNDILKEYIARGTYIYPPEPSLRLVADIFRFTSRAKMSFNPISISGYHMREAGATAVQELAFTFANGLEYVRRAQYAGVAVNDLAPRLSFFFAAYTNLFEEIAKFRAARRLWYRLMKEKFNASDAAARLRFHTQTGGATLTAQQPLNNVVRVAIQAMAAVLGGTQSLHTNAYDEALALPTERSATLALRTQQLLAHETGVPDVVDPLGGSWYVESLTEKIEAAARQLVEEVEGGGGSVKAIERAFFQEAIARSAYEQQRDIEAGDQVVVGVNEYVTGEPLPPIPAPDYSKLADAQRKRVTELRGKRDGGRVKRTLGALESAARESAAPLMEPILDAVRARATLGEISDVLRSVWGMHDAQ
;
A
#
# COMPACT_ATOMS: atom_id res chain seq x y z
N MET A 1 -35.12 8.31 -4.99
CA MET A 1 -34.48 8.85 -6.20
C MET A 1 -33.64 10.06 -5.80
N ASN A 2 -32.35 10.05 -6.14
CA ASN A 2 -31.44 11.17 -5.90
C ASN A 2 -31.95 12.37 -6.74
N GLN A 3 -32.18 13.55 -6.14
CA GLN A 3 -32.67 14.75 -6.82
C GLN A 3 -31.50 15.65 -7.27
N ASP A 4 -30.46 15.03 -7.83
CA ASP A 4 -29.19 15.69 -8.19
C ASP A 4 -29.30 16.68 -9.36
N TRP A 5 -30.45 16.75 -10.04
CA TRP A 5 -30.74 17.71 -11.11
C TRP A 5 -31.43 19.01 -10.64
N LEU A 6 -31.81 19.14 -9.36
CA LEU A 6 -32.57 20.31 -8.86
C LEU A 6 -31.69 21.45 -8.31
N GLU A 7 -30.43 21.18 -7.96
CA GLU A 7 -29.48 22.16 -7.44
C GLU A 7 -28.29 22.32 -8.39
N ARG A 8 -27.67 23.51 -8.45
CA ARG A 8 -26.42 23.72 -9.19
C ARG A 8 -25.27 23.11 -8.39
N PRO A 9 -24.68 21.97 -8.80
CA PRO A 9 -23.76 21.23 -7.94
C PRO A 9 -22.30 21.69 -8.02
N VAL A 10 -21.98 22.61 -8.95
CA VAL A 10 -20.58 23.06 -9.16
C VAL A 10 -20.23 24.15 -8.15
N THR A 11 -19.64 23.74 -7.02
CA THR A 11 -19.09 24.66 -6.00
C THR A 11 -17.61 24.98 -6.22
N ASP A 12 -16.87 24.09 -6.89
CA ASP A 12 -15.44 24.24 -7.16
C ASP A 12 -15.17 24.33 -8.68
N GLN A 13 -14.59 25.45 -9.11
CA GLN A 13 -14.24 25.74 -10.50
C GLN A 13 -12.71 25.77 -10.74
N SER A 14 -11.92 25.27 -9.79
CA SER A 14 -10.47 25.21 -9.91
C SER A 14 -10.02 24.43 -11.15
N ALA A 15 -8.95 24.90 -11.79
CA ALA A 15 -8.32 24.18 -12.89
C ALA A 15 -7.52 22.97 -12.34
N PRO A 16 -7.30 21.92 -13.14
CA PRO A 16 -6.37 20.87 -12.76
C PRO A 16 -4.99 21.44 -12.43
N GLY A 17 -4.35 20.92 -11.38
CA GLY A 17 -3.07 21.43 -10.89
C GLY A 17 -3.17 22.65 -9.97
N ASP A 18 -4.35 23.26 -9.81
CA ASP A 18 -4.61 24.34 -8.87
C ASP A 18 -5.36 23.83 -7.62
N PRO A 19 -5.14 24.43 -6.44
CA PRO A 19 -5.91 24.11 -5.25
C PRO A 19 -7.43 24.30 -5.44
N PRO A 20 -8.28 23.44 -4.84
CA PRO A 20 -7.95 22.34 -3.92
C PRO A 20 -7.68 21.00 -4.63
N PHE A 21 -7.25 21.03 -5.90
CA PHE A 21 -6.81 19.88 -6.70
C PHE A 21 -7.90 18.83 -7.01
N THR A 22 -9.18 19.20 -6.89
CA THR A 22 -10.33 18.31 -7.17
C THR A 22 -10.20 17.64 -8.54
N ARG A 23 -9.81 18.43 -9.55
CA ARG A 23 -9.69 17.99 -10.96
C ARG A 23 -8.35 17.33 -11.31
N GLY A 24 -7.50 17.08 -10.32
CA GLY A 24 -6.18 16.48 -10.49
C GLY A 24 -5.06 17.37 -9.96
N ILE A 25 -3.96 16.75 -9.53
CA ILE A 25 -2.82 17.43 -8.89
C ILE A 25 -1.80 18.03 -9.87
N TYR A 26 -1.93 17.74 -11.17
CA TYR A 26 -1.06 18.25 -12.22
C TYR A 26 -1.89 18.90 -13.33
N PRO A 27 -1.45 20.03 -13.91
CA PRO A 27 -2.21 20.72 -14.95
C PRO A 27 -2.50 19.87 -16.19
N THR A 28 -1.56 19.00 -16.57
CA THR A 28 -1.66 18.17 -17.77
C THR A 28 -2.11 16.74 -17.50
N MET A 29 -2.11 16.29 -16.25
CA MET A 29 -2.29 14.88 -15.86
C MET A 29 -1.68 13.91 -16.91
N TYR A 30 -2.52 13.04 -17.48
CA TYR A 30 -2.09 11.98 -18.39
C TYR A 30 -1.69 12.43 -19.79
N ARG A 31 -2.09 13.65 -20.20
CA ARG A 31 -1.59 14.28 -21.43
C ARG A 31 -0.08 14.57 -21.35
N GLY A 32 0.42 14.79 -20.13
CA GLY A 32 1.85 14.98 -19.89
C GLY A 32 2.56 13.66 -19.60
N LYS A 33 2.03 12.87 -18.66
CA LYS A 33 2.59 11.57 -18.29
C LYS A 33 1.48 10.64 -17.83
N LEU A 34 1.39 9.46 -18.44
CA LEU A 34 0.50 8.38 -18.01
C LEU A 34 0.76 8.00 -16.54
N TRP A 35 -0.25 7.40 -15.90
CA TRP A 35 -0.05 6.78 -14.58
C TRP A 35 0.99 5.67 -14.68
N THR A 36 1.67 5.39 -13.57
CA THR A 36 2.59 4.25 -13.51
C THR A 36 1.77 2.96 -13.49
N MET A 37 1.88 2.16 -14.55
CA MET A 37 1.35 0.79 -14.58
C MET A 37 2.24 -0.06 -13.67
N ARG A 38 1.70 -0.48 -12.52
CA ARG A 38 2.46 -1.11 -11.44
C ARG A 38 1.75 -2.39 -10.99
N GLN A 39 2.06 -3.52 -11.63
CA GLN A 39 1.54 -4.80 -11.16
C GLN A 39 2.29 -5.26 -9.91
N TYR A 40 1.52 -5.88 -9.03
CA TYR A 40 1.96 -6.45 -7.78
C TYR A 40 2.42 -7.87 -8.08
N ALA A 41 3.67 -8.18 -7.78
CA ALA A 41 4.27 -9.46 -8.04
C ALA A 41 5.22 -9.84 -6.91
N GLY A 42 5.27 -11.13 -6.61
CA GLY A 42 6.10 -11.68 -5.53
C GLY A 42 5.44 -12.94 -5.01
N PHE A 43 6.08 -14.09 -5.18
CA PHE A 43 5.73 -15.37 -4.55
C PHE A 43 6.84 -16.40 -4.77
N GLY A 44 6.97 -17.40 -3.91
CA GLY A 44 8.09 -18.33 -3.99
C GLY A 44 9.44 -17.62 -3.77
N THR A 45 10.45 -17.98 -4.58
CA THR A 45 11.81 -17.49 -4.38
C THR A 45 12.05 -16.06 -4.90
N ALA A 46 13.12 -15.44 -4.41
CA ALA A 46 13.63 -14.18 -4.92
C ALA A 46 13.98 -14.25 -6.41
N GLU A 47 14.57 -15.36 -6.87
CA GLU A 47 14.93 -15.58 -8.26
C GLU A 47 13.71 -15.72 -9.18
N GLU A 48 12.69 -16.46 -8.77
CA GLU A 48 11.43 -16.59 -9.53
C GLU A 48 10.68 -15.25 -9.59
N THR A 49 10.67 -14.51 -8.48
CA THR A 49 10.07 -13.17 -8.45
C THR A 49 10.84 -12.19 -9.33
N ASN A 50 12.18 -12.23 -9.30
CA ASN A 50 13.02 -11.43 -10.20
C ASN A 50 12.73 -11.74 -11.68
N ALA A 51 12.58 -13.02 -12.04
CA ALA A 51 12.22 -13.41 -13.40
C ALA A 51 10.86 -12.83 -13.82
N ARG A 52 9.86 -12.86 -12.93
CA ARG A 52 8.56 -12.22 -13.17
C ARG A 52 8.64 -10.70 -13.28
N PHE A 53 9.47 -10.04 -12.47
CA PHE A 53 9.71 -8.60 -12.60
C PHE A 53 10.26 -8.26 -13.98
N ARG A 54 11.28 -8.99 -14.45
CA ARG A 54 11.85 -8.79 -15.79
C ARG A 54 10.82 -9.04 -16.89
N HIS A 55 10.05 -10.12 -16.80
CA HIS A 55 8.96 -10.40 -17.74
C HIS A 55 7.94 -9.24 -17.82
N LEU A 56 7.47 -8.73 -16.66
CA LEU A 56 6.50 -7.64 -16.64
C LEU A 56 7.09 -6.33 -17.16
N LEU A 57 8.36 -6.02 -16.85
CA LEU A 57 9.07 -4.87 -17.40
C LEU A 57 9.16 -4.97 -18.93
N ASP A 58 9.54 -6.14 -19.46
CA ASP A 58 9.59 -6.39 -20.91
C ASP A 58 8.19 -6.29 -21.56
N ALA A 59 7.13 -6.63 -20.82
CA ALA A 59 5.74 -6.52 -21.25
C ALA A 59 5.14 -5.10 -21.14
N GLY A 60 5.93 -4.11 -20.70
CA GLY A 60 5.55 -2.69 -20.65
C GLY A 60 5.15 -2.15 -19.28
N GLN A 61 5.41 -2.88 -18.18
CA GLN A 61 5.29 -2.36 -16.83
C GLN A 61 6.29 -1.21 -16.59
N THR A 62 5.88 -0.17 -15.86
CA THR A 62 6.70 1.04 -15.66
C THR A 62 7.17 1.24 -14.22
N GLY A 63 6.78 0.35 -13.29
CA GLY A 63 7.29 0.31 -11.93
C GLY A 63 7.05 -1.05 -11.28
N LEU A 64 7.90 -1.45 -10.33
CA LEU A 64 7.79 -2.74 -9.64
C LEU A 64 6.96 -2.60 -8.37
N SER A 65 6.19 -3.62 -8.00
CA SER A 65 5.60 -3.70 -6.67
C SER A 65 5.80 -5.08 -6.10
N VAL A 66 6.44 -5.16 -4.94
CA VAL A 66 6.89 -6.40 -4.30
C VAL A 66 5.87 -6.83 -3.24
N ALA A 67 5.38 -8.06 -3.38
CA ALA A 67 4.66 -8.77 -2.33
C ALA A 67 5.61 -9.67 -1.53
N PHE A 68 5.58 -9.57 -0.20
CA PHE A 68 6.39 -10.37 0.71
C PHE A 68 5.55 -11.45 1.39
N ASP A 69 6.16 -12.57 1.77
CA ASP A 69 5.43 -13.61 2.51
C ASP A 69 5.08 -13.16 3.95
N LEU A 70 4.21 -13.93 4.63
CA LEU A 70 3.80 -13.61 6.00
C LEU A 70 4.98 -13.62 6.99
N PRO A 71 5.93 -14.57 6.95
CA PRO A 71 7.13 -14.53 7.80
C PRO A 71 7.91 -13.21 7.70
N THR A 72 8.22 -12.76 6.48
CA THR A 72 8.92 -11.49 6.23
C THR A 72 8.13 -10.29 6.77
N GLN A 73 6.81 -10.29 6.58
CA GLN A 73 5.93 -9.23 7.10
C GLN A 73 5.86 -9.20 8.62
N MET A 74 5.90 -10.38 9.25
CA MET A 74 5.77 -10.56 10.70
C MET A 74 7.12 -10.60 11.43
N GLY A 75 8.25 -10.36 10.74
CA GLY A 75 9.55 -10.29 11.38
C GLY A 75 10.16 -11.64 11.74
N TYR A 76 9.81 -12.71 11.03
CA TYR A 76 10.32 -14.06 11.28
C TYR A 76 11.19 -14.53 10.13
N ASP A 77 12.34 -15.12 10.46
CA ASP A 77 13.13 -15.86 9.49
C ASP A 77 12.40 -17.14 9.08
N SER A 78 12.69 -17.63 7.88
CA SER A 78 12.09 -18.82 7.28
C SER A 78 12.35 -20.12 8.04
N ASP A 79 13.32 -20.14 8.97
CA ASP A 79 13.60 -21.26 9.86
C ASP A 79 12.93 -21.15 11.25
N HIS A 80 12.20 -20.06 11.50
CA HIS A 80 11.44 -19.88 12.71
C HIS A 80 10.18 -20.75 12.73
N ARG A 81 9.77 -21.24 13.91
CA ARG A 81 8.59 -22.10 14.05
C ARG A 81 7.30 -21.45 13.54
N MET A 82 7.12 -20.15 13.76
CA MET A 82 5.94 -19.40 13.28
C MET A 82 5.90 -19.23 11.75
N ALA A 83 6.99 -19.55 11.03
CA ALA A 83 7.05 -19.45 9.57
C ALA A 83 6.59 -20.74 8.86
N GLU A 84 6.39 -21.84 9.61
CA GLU A 84 6.02 -23.13 9.05
C GLU A 84 4.73 -23.05 8.23
N GLY A 85 4.79 -23.48 6.96
CA GLY A 85 3.66 -23.46 6.03
C GLY A 85 3.43 -22.13 5.28
N GLU A 86 4.15 -21.06 5.63
CA GLU A 86 3.92 -19.72 5.08
C GLU A 86 5.08 -19.16 4.25
N VAL A 87 6.26 -19.80 4.31
CA VAL A 87 7.46 -19.38 3.55
C VAL A 87 7.17 -19.37 2.05
N GLY A 88 7.32 -18.21 1.43
CA GLY A 88 7.10 -18.02 -0.01
C GLY A 88 5.64 -18.11 -0.48
N ARG A 89 4.67 -18.21 0.43
CA ARG A 89 3.26 -18.50 0.09
C ARG A 89 2.47 -17.28 -0.35
N ALA A 90 2.43 -16.26 0.50
CA ALA A 90 1.73 -15.00 0.21
C ALA A 90 2.58 -13.99 -0.57
N GLY A 91 3.87 -14.27 -0.72
CA GLY A 91 4.83 -13.35 -1.32
C GLY A 91 6.24 -13.95 -1.38
N VAL A 92 7.23 -13.14 -1.75
CA VAL A 92 8.64 -13.56 -1.73
C VAL A 92 9.16 -13.63 -0.28
N ALA A 93 9.93 -14.67 0.04
CA ALA A 93 10.61 -14.81 1.32
C ALA A 93 11.92 -13.99 1.34
N ILE A 94 12.09 -13.13 2.36
CA ILE A 94 13.30 -12.32 2.56
C ILE A 94 13.74 -12.43 4.02
N ASP A 95 14.81 -13.18 4.27
CA ASP A 95 15.40 -13.29 5.61
C ASP A 95 16.61 -12.36 5.78
N SER A 96 17.22 -11.94 4.68
CA SER A 96 18.47 -11.18 4.69
C SER A 96 18.60 -10.25 3.49
N VAL A 97 19.58 -9.34 3.56
CA VAL A 97 19.94 -8.47 2.42
C VAL A 97 20.35 -9.27 1.19
N ASP A 98 20.93 -10.47 1.37
CA ASP A 98 21.33 -11.33 0.24
C ASP A 98 20.11 -11.84 -0.54
N ASP A 99 18.96 -12.04 0.11
CA ASP A 99 17.71 -12.42 -0.58
C ASP A 99 17.14 -11.22 -1.35
N LEU A 100 17.25 -10.02 -0.78
CA LEU A 100 16.84 -8.79 -1.45
C LEU A 100 17.76 -8.45 -2.64
N GLU A 101 19.05 -8.75 -2.54
CA GLU A 101 20.01 -8.64 -3.66
C GLU A 101 19.60 -9.56 -4.81
N ARG A 102 19.30 -10.84 -4.53
CA ARG A 102 18.79 -11.79 -5.52
C ARG A 102 17.49 -11.30 -6.17
N LEU A 103 16.58 -10.75 -5.38
CA LEU A 103 15.30 -10.23 -5.86
C LEU A 103 15.50 -9.10 -6.89
N PHE A 104 16.48 -8.22 -6.66
CA PHE A 104 16.77 -7.09 -7.54
C PHE A 104 17.98 -7.31 -8.46
N HIS A 105 18.46 -8.55 -8.57
CA HIS A 105 19.61 -8.87 -9.41
C HIS A 105 19.35 -8.44 -10.86
N GLY A 106 20.26 -7.61 -11.40
CA GLY A 106 20.15 -7.05 -12.75
C GLY A 106 19.08 -5.95 -12.94
N ILE A 107 18.43 -5.48 -11.87
CA ILE A 107 17.43 -4.40 -11.92
C ILE A 107 18.08 -3.09 -11.41
N PRO A 108 18.19 -2.03 -12.25
CA PRO A 108 18.83 -0.78 -11.85
C PRO A 108 17.90 0.06 -10.94
N LEU A 109 18.24 0.12 -9.64
CA LEU A 109 17.42 0.78 -8.62
C LEU A 109 17.36 2.32 -8.73
N ASP A 110 18.18 2.94 -9.59
CA ASP A 110 18.14 4.37 -9.91
C ASP A 110 17.19 4.71 -11.07
N LYS A 111 16.75 3.70 -11.84
CA LYS A 111 15.91 3.86 -13.02
C LYS A 111 14.53 3.26 -12.87
N VAL A 112 14.41 2.17 -12.10
CA VAL A 112 13.14 1.46 -11.90
C VAL A 112 12.61 1.77 -10.50
N SER A 113 11.47 2.46 -10.44
CA SER A 113 10.82 2.75 -9.16
C SER A 113 10.22 1.49 -8.55
N THR A 114 10.62 1.16 -7.32
CA THR A 114 10.18 -0.04 -6.60
C THR A 114 9.24 0.31 -5.44
N SER A 115 8.05 -0.26 -5.44
CA SER A 115 7.13 -0.21 -4.30
C SER A 115 7.28 -1.48 -3.47
N MET A 116 7.44 -1.34 -2.16
CA MET A 116 7.54 -2.46 -1.21
C MET A 116 6.31 -2.41 -0.29
N THR A 117 5.41 -3.38 -0.44
CA THR A 117 4.23 -3.52 0.41
C THR A 117 4.60 -4.21 1.72
N ILE A 118 5.25 -3.43 2.59
CA ILE A 118 5.79 -3.88 3.86
C ILE A 118 5.53 -2.84 4.95
N ASN A 119 5.23 -3.28 6.16
CA ASN A 119 4.75 -2.43 7.25
C ASN A 119 5.56 -2.60 8.53
N ALA A 120 5.26 -3.59 9.38
CA ALA A 120 5.96 -3.75 10.66
C ALA A 120 7.49 -3.90 10.53
N THR A 121 7.96 -4.53 9.44
CA THR A 121 9.38 -4.68 9.11
C THR A 121 9.90 -3.65 8.10
N ALA A 122 9.15 -2.59 7.79
CA ALA A 122 9.49 -1.62 6.76
C ALA A 122 10.87 -0.96 6.96
N ALA A 123 11.26 -0.68 8.21
CA ALA A 123 12.58 -0.12 8.53
C ALA A 123 13.72 -1.06 8.11
N ILE A 124 13.53 -2.37 8.32
CA ILE A 124 14.49 -3.42 7.99
C ILE A 124 14.61 -3.55 6.47
N LEU A 125 13.48 -3.64 5.76
CA LEU A 125 13.47 -3.76 4.30
C LEU A 125 14.01 -2.50 3.62
N LEU A 126 13.76 -1.31 4.17
CA LEU A 126 14.39 -0.08 3.69
C LEU A 126 15.91 -0.14 3.85
N ALA A 127 16.40 -0.58 5.00
CA ALA A 127 17.83 -0.73 5.25
C ALA A 127 18.47 -1.76 4.29
N MET A 128 17.80 -2.89 4.04
CA MET A 128 18.22 -3.86 3.03
C MET A 128 18.24 -3.23 1.62
N TYR A 129 17.20 -2.48 1.25
CA TYR A 129 17.13 -1.81 -0.06
C TYR A 129 18.24 -0.78 -0.25
N VAL A 130 18.57 -0.02 0.81
CA VAL A 130 19.71 0.90 0.81
C VAL A 130 21.03 0.15 0.64
N ALA A 131 21.25 -0.94 1.38
CA ALA A 131 22.46 -1.75 1.26
C ALA A 131 22.63 -2.36 -0.14
N VAL A 132 21.56 -2.90 -0.74
CA VAL A 132 21.57 -3.38 -2.14
C VAL A 132 21.90 -2.23 -3.10
N GLY A 133 21.30 -1.04 -2.89
CA GLY A 133 21.62 0.15 -3.68
C GLY A 133 23.09 0.56 -3.59
N GLU A 134 23.68 0.53 -2.39
CA GLU A 134 25.10 0.81 -2.16
C GLU A 134 26.00 -0.21 -2.88
N GLU A 135 25.64 -1.49 -2.84
CA GLU A 135 26.36 -2.57 -3.52
C GLU A 135 26.26 -2.47 -5.05
N GLN A 136 25.17 -1.92 -5.57
CA GLN A 136 25.02 -1.56 -6.99
C GLN A 136 25.71 -0.23 -7.37
N GLY A 137 26.29 0.50 -6.42
CA GLY A 137 26.89 1.82 -6.66
C GLY A 137 25.87 2.95 -6.88
N VAL A 138 24.62 2.78 -6.44
CA VAL A 138 23.56 3.78 -6.56
C VAL A 138 23.62 4.75 -5.37
N PRO A 139 23.79 6.07 -5.60
CA PRO A 139 23.72 7.05 -4.53
C PRO A 139 22.36 7.08 -3.84
N LEU A 140 22.33 7.24 -2.52
CA LEU A 140 21.11 7.25 -1.70
C LEU A 140 20.03 8.23 -2.21
N ILE A 141 20.44 9.42 -2.68
CA ILE A 141 19.54 10.43 -3.25
C ILE A 141 18.83 9.98 -4.54
N LYS A 142 19.43 9.03 -5.27
CA LYS A 142 18.91 8.47 -6.53
C LYS A 142 18.06 7.22 -6.32
N LEU A 143 18.04 6.62 -5.14
CA LEU A 143 17.16 5.48 -4.87
C LEU A 143 15.70 5.94 -4.95
N GLN A 144 14.94 5.28 -5.82
CA GLN A 144 13.53 5.57 -6.05
C GLN A 144 12.66 4.44 -5.57
N GLY A 145 11.56 4.78 -4.91
CA GLY A 145 10.60 3.78 -4.47
C GLY A 145 9.55 4.31 -3.50
N THR A 146 8.78 3.37 -2.97
CA THR A 146 7.75 3.61 -1.96
C THR A 146 7.78 2.48 -0.95
N LEU A 147 7.71 2.79 0.34
CA LEU A 147 7.30 1.82 1.36
C LEU A 147 5.82 2.01 1.65
N GLN A 148 5.12 0.91 1.96
CA GLN A 148 3.78 1.05 2.51
C GLN A 148 3.84 1.69 3.90
N ASN A 149 4.60 1.12 4.86
CA ASN A 149 4.95 1.73 6.15
C ASN A 149 3.77 2.35 6.94
N ASP A 150 2.55 1.86 6.70
CA ASP A 150 1.34 2.32 7.38
C ASP A 150 0.99 1.28 8.42
N ILE A 151 1.52 1.45 9.64
CA ILE A 151 1.24 0.52 10.73
C ILE A 151 -0.18 0.69 11.32
N LEU A 152 -0.79 1.88 11.23
CA LEU A 152 -2.10 2.13 11.86
C LEU A 152 -3.18 1.27 11.21
N LYS A 153 -3.19 1.15 9.89
CA LYS A 153 -4.10 0.25 9.18
C LYS A 153 -3.84 -1.24 9.44
N GLU A 154 -2.67 -1.62 9.94
CA GLU A 154 -2.42 -3.01 10.39
C GLU A 154 -3.27 -3.35 11.60
N TYR A 155 -3.36 -2.46 12.59
CA TYR A 155 -4.20 -2.67 13.77
C TYR A 155 -5.70 -2.57 13.47
N ILE A 156 -6.07 -1.90 12.36
CA ILE A 156 -7.46 -1.68 11.97
C ILE A 156 -8.02 -2.83 11.13
N ALA A 157 -7.28 -3.29 10.11
CA ALA A 157 -7.86 -4.14 9.07
C ALA A 157 -6.99 -5.33 8.62
N ARG A 158 -5.65 -5.21 8.68
CA ARG A 158 -4.76 -6.17 7.98
C ARG A 158 -4.05 -7.18 8.89
N GLY A 159 -3.76 -6.81 10.13
CA GLY A 159 -3.24 -7.74 11.14
C GLY A 159 -1.74 -8.05 11.11
N THR A 160 -0.93 -7.42 10.24
CA THR A 160 0.51 -7.69 10.16
C THR A 160 1.36 -6.71 10.97
N TYR A 161 1.04 -6.59 12.25
CA TYR A 161 1.81 -5.83 13.24
C TYR A 161 2.72 -6.74 14.06
N ILE A 162 3.76 -6.17 14.67
CA ILE A 162 4.65 -6.90 15.60
C ILE A 162 4.61 -6.23 16.98
N TYR A 163 4.97 -4.95 17.04
CA TYR A 163 5.11 -4.20 18.29
C TYR A 163 3.81 -3.45 18.63
N PRO A 164 3.63 -2.97 19.88
CA PRO A 164 2.55 -2.06 20.23
C PRO A 164 2.55 -0.77 19.38
N PRO A 165 1.44 -0.01 19.34
CA PRO A 165 1.30 1.16 18.45
C PRO A 165 2.40 2.22 18.61
N GLU A 166 2.74 2.62 19.83
CA GLU A 166 3.74 3.68 20.08
C GLU A 166 5.15 3.36 19.56
N PRO A 167 5.79 2.22 19.89
CA PRO A 167 7.09 1.87 19.32
C PRO A 167 7.03 1.68 17.80
N SER A 168 5.91 1.22 17.25
CA SER A 168 5.76 1.10 15.79
C SER A 168 5.68 2.47 15.11
N LEU A 169 4.95 3.44 15.68
CA LEU A 169 4.92 4.82 15.19
C LEU A 169 6.28 5.50 15.30
N ARG A 170 7.08 5.13 16.31
CA ARG A 170 8.48 5.58 16.42
C ARG A 170 9.32 5.10 15.23
N LEU A 171 9.19 3.85 14.79
CA LEU A 171 9.87 3.35 13.58
C LEU A 171 9.45 4.13 12.33
N VAL A 172 8.15 4.40 12.17
CA VAL A 172 7.63 5.21 11.05
C VAL A 172 8.25 6.61 11.05
N ALA A 173 8.25 7.28 12.21
CA ALA A 173 8.83 8.61 12.36
C ALA A 173 10.34 8.63 12.08
N ASP A 174 11.06 7.59 12.48
CA ASP A 174 12.50 7.50 12.23
C ASP A 174 12.83 7.24 10.75
N ILE A 175 11.99 6.49 10.03
CA ILE A 175 12.05 6.39 8.56
C ILE A 175 11.87 7.77 7.92
N PHE A 176 10.92 8.59 8.40
CA PHE A 176 10.73 9.96 7.90
C PHE A 176 11.96 10.82 8.13
N ARG A 177 12.56 10.77 9.33
CA ARG A 177 13.79 11.48 9.64
C ARG A 177 14.93 11.05 8.71
N PHE A 178 15.16 9.75 8.58
CA PHE A 178 16.24 9.18 7.77
C PHE A 178 16.12 9.57 6.30
N THR A 179 14.96 9.32 5.69
CA THR A 179 14.71 9.59 4.26
C THR A 179 14.76 11.08 3.93
N SER A 180 14.23 11.94 4.82
CA SER A 180 14.27 13.40 4.65
C SER A 180 15.69 13.96 4.79
N ARG A 181 16.44 13.53 5.82
CA ARG A 181 17.84 13.94 6.04
C ARG A 181 18.74 13.54 4.87
N ALA A 182 18.53 12.34 4.34
CA ALA A 182 19.25 11.84 3.17
C ALA A 182 18.76 12.43 1.83
N LYS A 183 17.67 13.21 1.85
CA LYS A 183 17.01 13.79 0.66
C LYS A 183 16.67 12.74 -0.39
N MET A 184 16.27 11.54 0.03
CA MET A 184 15.97 10.44 -0.88
C MET A 184 14.82 10.80 -1.83
N SER A 185 14.91 10.34 -3.09
CA SER A 185 13.78 10.39 -4.02
C SER A 185 12.79 9.25 -3.79
N PHE A 186 12.43 9.04 -2.52
CA PHE A 186 11.71 7.89 -2.02
C PHE A 186 10.44 8.37 -1.28
N ASN A 187 9.32 7.68 -1.47
CA ASN A 187 8.09 7.95 -0.71
C ASN A 187 8.12 7.08 0.56
N PRO A 188 8.30 7.65 1.76
CA PRO A 188 8.58 6.87 2.95
C PRO A 188 7.36 6.18 3.55
N ILE A 189 6.15 6.48 3.05
CA ILE A 189 4.89 5.89 3.47
C ILE A 189 3.86 5.98 2.34
N SER A 190 2.98 4.99 2.30
CA SER A 190 1.76 4.97 1.49
C SER A 190 0.56 4.78 2.42
N ILE A 191 -0.08 5.87 2.81
CA ILE A 191 -1.19 5.89 3.77
C ILE A 191 -2.42 5.23 3.11
N SER A 192 -2.86 4.10 3.65
CA SER A 192 -3.62 3.11 2.89
C SER A 192 -5.06 2.93 3.37
N GLY A 193 -6.01 3.27 2.50
CA GLY A 193 -7.43 2.92 2.62
C GLY A 193 -7.80 1.58 2.02
N TYR A 194 -7.03 1.09 1.03
CA TYR A 194 -7.30 -0.16 0.32
C TYR A 194 -7.72 -1.32 1.24
N HIS A 195 -6.89 -1.65 2.23
CA HIS A 195 -7.13 -2.78 3.13
C HIS A 195 -8.37 -2.61 4.01
N MET A 196 -8.69 -1.37 4.40
CA MET A 196 -9.92 -1.09 5.16
C MET A 196 -11.16 -1.30 4.27
N ARG A 197 -11.08 -0.89 3.00
CA ARG A 197 -12.13 -1.13 1.99
C ARG A 197 -12.31 -2.62 1.71
N GLU A 198 -11.21 -3.36 1.54
CA GLU A 198 -11.22 -4.83 1.40
C GLU A 198 -11.77 -5.55 2.63
N ALA A 199 -11.57 -5.01 3.84
CA ALA A 199 -12.15 -5.54 5.08
C ALA A 199 -13.65 -5.19 5.25
N GLY A 200 -14.22 -4.39 4.34
CA GLY A 200 -15.65 -4.07 4.30
C GLY A 200 -16.02 -2.61 4.60
N ALA A 201 -15.05 -1.69 4.67
CA ALA A 201 -15.35 -0.27 4.81
C ALA A 201 -16.15 0.27 3.60
N THR A 202 -17.03 1.23 3.85
CA THR A 202 -17.66 2.05 2.80
C THR A 202 -16.63 3.01 2.15
N ALA A 203 -16.95 3.60 1.00
CA ALA A 203 -16.07 4.59 0.35
C ALA A 203 -15.80 5.82 1.25
N VAL A 204 -16.81 6.21 2.04
CA VAL A 204 -16.70 7.31 3.03
C VAL A 204 -15.78 6.91 4.18
N GLN A 205 -15.95 5.73 4.76
CA GLN A 205 -15.09 5.22 5.83
C GLN A 205 -13.65 5.05 5.36
N GLU A 206 -13.44 4.53 4.14
CA GLU A 206 -12.12 4.42 3.53
C GLU A 206 -11.39 5.78 3.53
N LEU A 207 -12.02 6.85 3.03
CA LEU A 207 -11.40 8.18 3.03
C LEU A 207 -11.15 8.70 4.44
N ALA A 208 -12.17 8.65 5.29
CA ALA A 208 -12.10 9.25 6.61
C ALA A 208 -11.04 8.60 7.49
N PHE A 209 -11.01 7.27 7.54
CA PHE A 209 -10.07 6.53 8.37
C PHE A 209 -8.64 6.67 7.83
N THR A 210 -8.47 6.68 6.50
CA THR A 210 -7.17 6.93 5.87
C THR A 210 -6.64 8.32 6.23
N PHE A 211 -7.49 9.35 6.20
CA PHE A 211 -7.07 10.70 6.55
C PHE A 211 -6.82 10.88 8.04
N ALA A 212 -7.61 10.24 8.91
CA ALA A 212 -7.30 10.21 10.34
C ALA A 212 -5.90 9.62 10.63
N ASN A 213 -5.55 8.51 9.95
CA ASN A 213 -4.19 7.96 10.03
C ASN A 213 -3.15 8.93 9.47
N GLY A 214 -3.42 9.54 8.31
CA GLY A 214 -2.52 10.50 7.68
C GLY A 214 -2.21 11.72 8.56
N LEU A 215 -3.21 12.27 9.25
CA LEU A 215 -3.03 13.36 10.20
C LEU A 215 -2.12 12.97 11.36
N GLU A 216 -2.28 11.74 11.89
CA GLU A 216 -1.41 11.22 12.94
C GLU A 216 0.04 11.10 12.45
N TYR A 217 0.27 10.57 11.24
CA TYR A 217 1.62 10.47 10.68
C TYR A 217 2.30 11.83 10.49
N VAL A 218 1.56 12.85 10.05
CA VAL A 218 2.10 14.22 9.93
C VAL A 218 2.48 14.78 11.31
N ARG A 219 1.67 14.55 12.36
CA ARG A 219 2.04 14.95 13.74
C ARG A 219 3.30 14.25 14.24
N ARG A 220 3.42 12.93 13.99
CA ARG A 220 4.61 12.15 14.38
C ARG A 220 5.87 12.64 13.67
N ALA A 221 5.75 13.03 12.41
CA ALA A 221 6.86 13.66 11.68
C ALA A 221 7.30 14.98 12.33
N GLN A 222 6.35 15.86 12.68
CA GLN A 222 6.67 17.12 13.35
C GLN A 222 7.32 16.89 14.72
N TYR A 223 6.82 15.94 15.50
CA TYR A 223 7.41 15.57 16.79
C TYR A 223 8.85 15.06 16.64
N ALA A 224 9.13 14.33 15.56
CA ALA A 224 10.48 13.87 15.21
C ALA A 224 11.37 14.97 14.57
N GLY A 225 10.91 16.23 14.54
CA GLY A 225 11.67 17.36 14.01
C GLY A 225 11.72 17.47 12.49
N VAL A 226 10.84 16.76 11.77
CA VAL A 226 10.73 16.84 10.30
C VAL A 226 9.68 17.87 9.93
N ALA A 227 10.06 18.89 9.17
CA ALA A 227 9.13 19.93 8.75
C ALA A 227 8.07 19.36 7.78
N VAL A 228 6.81 19.75 7.96
CA VAL A 228 5.68 19.28 7.13
C VAL A 228 5.93 19.52 5.65
N ASN A 229 6.47 20.68 5.29
CA ASN A 229 6.73 21.02 3.89
C ASN A 229 7.90 20.25 3.26
N ASP A 230 8.76 19.62 4.07
CA ASP A 230 9.85 18.78 3.58
C ASP A 230 9.37 17.33 3.37
N LEU A 231 8.55 16.82 4.29
CA LEU A 231 8.04 15.44 4.23
C LEU A 231 6.80 15.29 3.34
N ALA A 232 5.81 16.17 3.49
CA ALA A 232 4.49 16.00 2.90
C ALA A 232 4.50 15.85 1.37
N PRO A 233 5.38 16.54 0.60
CA PRO A 233 5.54 16.28 -0.83
C PRO A 233 6.00 14.85 -1.19
N ARG A 234 6.46 14.06 -0.21
CA ARG A 234 6.85 12.64 -0.33
C ARG A 234 5.81 11.67 0.23
N LEU A 235 4.76 12.14 0.91
CA LEU A 235 3.64 11.28 1.32
C LEU A 235 2.86 10.81 0.09
N SER A 236 2.50 9.53 0.06
CA SER A 236 1.56 8.98 -0.91
C SER A 236 0.41 8.27 -0.20
N PHE A 237 -0.67 8.03 -0.93
CA PHE A 237 -1.87 7.34 -0.46
C PHE A 237 -2.13 6.09 -1.29
N PHE A 238 -2.95 5.19 -0.77
CA PHE A 238 -3.32 3.97 -1.47
C PHE A 238 -4.78 3.60 -1.23
N PHE A 239 -5.58 3.59 -2.30
CA PHE A 239 -7.02 3.35 -2.24
C PHE A 239 -7.46 2.17 -3.11
N ALA A 240 -8.61 1.58 -2.77
CA ALA A 240 -9.27 0.61 -3.64
C ALA A 240 -10.10 1.30 -4.72
N ALA A 241 -10.42 0.61 -5.80
CA ALA A 241 -11.47 0.98 -6.75
C ALA A 241 -12.44 -0.20 -6.91
N TYR A 242 -13.67 -0.06 -6.40
CA TYR A 242 -14.73 -1.05 -6.57
C TYR A 242 -15.57 -0.79 -7.83
N THR A 243 -16.54 -1.67 -8.10
CA THR A 243 -17.28 -1.70 -9.36
C THR A 243 -18.23 -0.51 -9.56
N ASN A 244 -18.61 0.21 -8.50
CA ASN A 244 -19.45 1.41 -8.61
C ASN A 244 -18.65 2.58 -9.21
N LEU A 245 -18.64 2.66 -10.53
CA LEU A 245 -17.83 3.58 -11.33
C LEU A 245 -17.89 5.04 -10.84
N PHE A 246 -19.09 5.58 -10.65
CA PHE A 246 -19.25 7.00 -10.30
C PHE A 246 -18.93 7.28 -8.82
N GLU A 247 -19.25 6.36 -7.90
CA GLU A 247 -18.86 6.48 -6.50
C GLU A 247 -17.34 6.55 -6.36
N GLU A 248 -16.61 5.66 -7.03
CA GLU A 248 -15.15 5.62 -6.95
C GLU A 248 -14.49 6.86 -7.56
N ILE A 249 -15.00 7.35 -8.71
CA ILE A 249 -14.53 8.62 -9.29
C ILE A 249 -14.77 9.79 -8.33
N ALA A 250 -15.98 9.90 -7.78
CA ALA A 250 -16.33 10.96 -6.84
C ALA A 250 -15.49 10.87 -5.56
N LYS A 251 -15.23 9.66 -5.06
CA LYS A 251 -14.35 9.39 -3.93
C LYS A 251 -12.94 9.94 -4.16
N PHE A 252 -12.33 9.65 -5.31
CA PHE A 252 -10.96 10.14 -5.59
C PHE A 252 -10.88 11.67 -5.74
N ARG A 253 -11.93 12.31 -6.29
CA ARG A 253 -12.03 13.77 -6.38
C ARG A 253 -12.19 14.38 -4.99
N ALA A 254 -13.09 13.84 -4.17
CA ALA A 254 -13.33 14.25 -2.80
C ALA A 254 -12.08 14.09 -1.93
N ALA A 255 -11.35 12.99 -2.11
CA ALA A 255 -10.11 12.69 -1.39
C ALA A 255 -9.09 13.82 -1.52
N ARG A 256 -8.82 14.30 -2.74
CA ARG A 256 -7.85 15.39 -2.99
C ARG A 256 -8.29 16.68 -2.32
N ARG A 257 -9.56 17.06 -2.50
CA ARG A 257 -10.10 18.31 -1.96
C ARG A 257 -10.11 18.32 -0.42
N LEU A 258 -10.54 17.21 0.18
CA LEU A 258 -10.58 17.06 1.63
C LEU A 258 -9.17 17.04 2.24
N TRP A 259 -8.25 16.26 1.68
CA TRP A 259 -6.86 16.23 2.15
C TRP A 259 -6.20 17.60 2.07
N TYR A 260 -6.41 18.33 0.96
CA TYR A 260 -5.91 19.68 0.82
C TYR A 260 -6.40 20.56 1.97
N ARG A 261 -7.72 20.63 2.20
CA ARG A 261 -8.32 21.42 3.28
C ARG A 261 -7.76 21.04 4.66
N LEU A 262 -7.71 19.75 4.97
CA LEU A 262 -7.16 19.25 6.24
C LEU A 262 -5.71 19.66 6.45
N MET A 263 -4.86 19.57 5.42
CA MET A 263 -3.46 19.98 5.50
C MET A 263 -3.27 21.48 5.68
N LYS A 264 -4.11 22.31 5.04
CA LYS A 264 -4.11 23.76 5.24
C LYS A 264 -4.57 24.11 6.66
N GLU A 265 -5.69 23.55 7.10
CA GLU A 265 -6.34 23.86 8.38
C GLU A 265 -5.51 23.40 9.59
N LYS A 266 -4.96 22.19 9.57
CA LYS A 266 -4.30 21.58 10.74
C LYS A 266 -2.80 21.82 10.81
N PHE A 267 -2.15 22.07 9.67
CA PHE A 267 -0.68 22.14 9.60
C PHE A 267 -0.14 23.36 8.88
N ASN A 268 -1.01 24.26 8.37
CA ASN A 268 -0.61 25.40 7.55
C ASN A 268 0.34 24.99 6.41
N ALA A 269 0.05 23.87 5.77
CA ALA A 269 0.90 23.32 4.72
C ALA A 269 0.94 24.23 3.48
N SER A 270 2.06 24.21 2.77
CA SER A 270 2.13 24.77 1.42
C SER A 270 1.24 23.98 0.46
N ASP A 271 0.87 24.60 -0.66
CA ASP A 271 0.03 23.92 -1.66
C ASP A 271 0.71 22.68 -2.24
N ALA A 272 2.05 22.73 -2.38
CA ALA A 272 2.84 21.58 -2.80
C ALA A 272 2.79 20.42 -1.79
N ALA A 273 2.84 20.72 -0.49
CA ALA A 273 2.73 19.77 0.60
C ALA A 273 1.30 19.20 0.75
N ALA A 274 0.28 19.94 0.31
CA ALA A 274 -1.12 19.56 0.41
C ALA A 274 -1.64 18.75 -0.80
N ARG A 275 -0.78 18.45 -1.80
CA ARG A 275 -1.15 17.58 -2.93
C ARG A 275 -1.28 16.13 -2.49
N LEU A 276 -2.43 15.52 -2.75
CA LEU A 276 -2.65 14.09 -2.54
C LEU A 276 -2.23 13.30 -3.79
N ARG A 277 -1.11 12.58 -3.70
CA ARG A 277 -0.67 11.59 -4.69
C ARG A 277 -1.10 10.21 -4.23
N PHE A 278 -1.73 9.42 -5.10
CA PHE A 278 -2.21 8.10 -4.70
C PHE A 278 -1.96 7.00 -5.73
N HIS A 279 -1.75 5.80 -5.19
CA HIS A 279 -1.87 4.53 -5.88
C HIS A 279 -3.31 4.04 -5.77
N THR A 280 -3.77 3.31 -6.79
CA THR A 280 -5.04 2.60 -6.76
C THR A 280 -4.83 1.14 -7.08
N GLN A 281 -5.56 0.27 -6.38
CA GLN A 281 -5.71 -1.13 -6.74
C GLN A 281 -7.18 -1.44 -6.95
N THR A 282 -7.51 -2.19 -7.99
CA THR A 282 -8.87 -2.67 -8.24
C THR A 282 -9.32 -3.59 -7.09
N GLY A 283 -10.60 -3.61 -6.74
CA GLY A 283 -11.08 -4.28 -5.52
C GLY A 283 -10.97 -5.81 -5.57
N GLY A 284 -10.14 -6.41 -4.71
CA GLY A 284 -9.94 -7.85 -4.62
C GLY A 284 -11.20 -8.58 -4.12
N ALA A 285 -11.80 -8.05 -3.05
CA ALA A 285 -13.02 -8.57 -2.43
C ALA A 285 -14.24 -8.56 -3.37
N THR A 286 -14.17 -7.85 -4.50
CA THR A 286 -15.24 -7.81 -5.51
C THR A 286 -15.13 -8.90 -6.57
N LEU A 287 -14.01 -9.64 -6.60
CA LEU A 287 -13.73 -10.66 -7.60
C LEU A 287 -14.25 -12.02 -7.12
N THR A 288 -14.77 -12.81 -8.05
CA THR A 288 -15.47 -14.06 -7.73
C THR A 288 -14.67 -15.27 -8.17
N ALA A 289 -14.70 -16.33 -7.36
CA ALA A 289 -14.13 -17.63 -7.71
C ALA A 289 -14.97 -18.32 -8.81
N GLN A 290 -16.29 -18.12 -8.75
CA GLN A 290 -17.26 -18.56 -9.74
C GLN A 290 -17.18 -17.65 -10.97
N GLN A 291 -17.24 -18.26 -12.17
CA GLN A 291 -17.16 -17.56 -13.44
C GLN A 291 -16.04 -16.49 -13.48
N PRO A 292 -14.77 -16.87 -13.22
CA PRO A 292 -13.70 -15.90 -12.95
C PRO A 292 -13.39 -14.99 -14.15
N LEU A 293 -13.79 -15.34 -15.38
CA LEU A 293 -13.66 -14.44 -16.53
C LEU A 293 -14.52 -13.17 -16.41
N ASN A 294 -15.60 -13.19 -15.62
CA ASN A 294 -16.35 -11.98 -15.28
C ASN A 294 -15.47 -10.94 -14.57
N ASN A 295 -14.42 -11.39 -13.88
CA ASN A 295 -13.46 -10.50 -13.20
C ASN A 295 -12.68 -9.64 -14.20
N VAL A 296 -12.46 -10.08 -15.44
CA VAL A 296 -11.84 -9.24 -16.48
C VAL A 296 -12.69 -7.98 -16.73
N VAL A 297 -14.01 -8.14 -16.79
CA VAL A 297 -14.96 -7.03 -16.98
C VAL A 297 -15.01 -6.14 -15.75
N ARG A 298 -15.07 -6.74 -14.54
CA ARG A 298 -15.06 -5.99 -13.27
C ARG A 298 -13.80 -5.13 -13.16
N VAL A 299 -12.63 -5.72 -13.36
CA VAL A 299 -11.33 -5.04 -13.29
C VAL A 299 -11.22 -3.95 -14.35
N ALA A 300 -11.75 -4.14 -15.56
CA ALA A 300 -11.76 -3.09 -16.57
C ALA A 300 -12.56 -1.85 -16.14
N ILE A 301 -13.74 -2.04 -15.53
CA ILE A 301 -14.57 -0.95 -15.00
C ILE A 301 -13.88 -0.26 -13.81
N GLN A 302 -13.29 -1.04 -12.91
CA GLN A 302 -12.58 -0.54 -11.73
C GLN A 302 -11.33 0.26 -12.12
N ALA A 303 -10.57 -0.23 -13.10
CA ALA A 303 -9.42 0.45 -13.68
C ALA A 303 -9.86 1.77 -14.35
N MET A 304 -10.98 1.75 -15.10
CA MET A 304 -11.56 2.95 -15.68
C MET A 304 -11.92 3.98 -14.60
N ALA A 305 -12.52 3.56 -13.48
CA ALA A 305 -12.83 4.43 -12.36
C ALA A 305 -11.57 5.09 -11.75
N ALA A 306 -10.51 4.30 -11.57
CA ALA A 306 -9.22 4.78 -11.05
C ALA A 306 -8.56 5.81 -11.97
N VAL A 307 -8.58 5.56 -13.29
CA VAL A 307 -8.03 6.47 -14.30
C VAL A 307 -8.85 7.75 -14.39
N LEU A 308 -10.17 7.65 -14.55
CA LEU A 308 -11.05 8.84 -14.58
C LEU A 308 -11.00 9.64 -13.28
N GLY A 309 -10.75 8.96 -12.15
CA GLY A 309 -10.52 9.58 -10.85
C GLY A 309 -9.16 10.25 -10.68
N GLY A 310 -8.21 10.06 -11.60
CA GLY A 310 -6.91 10.75 -11.62
C GLY A 310 -5.82 10.13 -10.75
N THR A 311 -5.74 8.78 -10.67
CA THR A 311 -4.66 8.04 -9.96
C THR A 311 -3.25 8.29 -10.52
N GLN A 312 -2.21 8.20 -9.70
CA GLN A 312 -0.80 8.35 -10.14
C GLN A 312 -0.14 7.01 -10.48
N SER A 313 -0.67 5.91 -9.96
CA SER A 313 -0.22 4.56 -10.30
C SER A 313 -1.34 3.56 -10.06
N LEU A 314 -1.40 2.51 -10.87
CA LEU A 314 -2.52 1.57 -10.85
C LEU A 314 -2.03 0.12 -10.85
N HIS A 315 -2.63 -0.67 -9.97
CA HIS A 315 -2.62 -2.11 -9.99
C HIS A 315 -4.00 -2.61 -10.46
N THR A 316 -3.99 -3.47 -11.46
CA THR A 316 -5.16 -4.22 -11.90
C THR A 316 -5.01 -5.66 -11.45
N ASN A 317 -5.96 -6.16 -10.67
CA ASN A 317 -5.96 -7.55 -10.22
C ASN A 317 -6.10 -8.48 -11.42
N ALA A 318 -5.57 -9.69 -11.27
CA ALA A 318 -5.77 -10.73 -12.25
C ALA A 318 -7.16 -11.36 -12.11
N TYR A 319 -7.67 -11.99 -13.17
CA TYR A 319 -9.03 -12.56 -13.13
C TYR A 319 -9.16 -13.76 -12.18
N ASP A 320 -8.03 -14.35 -11.78
CA ASP A 320 -7.89 -15.50 -10.89
C ASP A 320 -7.63 -15.11 -9.41
N GLU A 321 -7.76 -13.83 -9.05
CA GLU A 321 -7.50 -13.30 -7.70
C GLU A 321 -8.22 -14.05 -6.57
N ALA A 322 -9.49 -14.40 -6.77
CA ALA A 322 -10.31 -15.08 -5.75
C ALA A 322 -9.94 -16.56 -5.55
N LEU A 323 -9.00 -17.07 -6.34
CA LEU A 323 -8.59 -18.47 -6.39
C LEU A 323 -7.14 -18.63 -5.97
N ALA A 324 -6.24 -17.82 -6.53
CA ALA A 324 -4.80 -17.99 -6.39
C ALA A 324 -4.04 -16.70 -6.67
N LEU A 325 -2.73 -16.75 -6.43
CA LEU A 325 -1.82 -15.75 -6.96
C LEU A 325 -1.81 -15.79 -8.50
N PRO A 326 -1.59 -14.64 -9.17
CA PRO A 326 -1.65 -14.56 -10.62
C PRO A 326 -0.66 -15.47 -11.35
N THR A 327 -1.15 -16.12 -12.40
CA THR A 327 -0.30 -16.73 -13.42
C THR A 327 0.35 -15.66 -14.30
N GLU A 328 1.40 -16.00 -15.06
CA GLU A 328 1.99 -15.09 -16.05
C GLU A 328 0.94 -14.57 -17.05
N ARG A 329 0.04 -15.46 -17.51
CA ARG A 329 -1.03 -15.12 -18.44
C ARG A 329 -2.03 -14.14 -17.84
N SER A 330 -2.51 -14.41 -16.62
CA SER A 330 -3.52 -13.57 -15.98
C SER A 330 -2.94 -12.22 -15.53
N ALA A 331 -1.69 -12.20 -15.06
CA ALA A 331 -0.95 -10.96 -14.78
C ALA A 331 -0.71 -10.12 -16.04
N THR A 332 -0.35 -10.76 -17.16
CA THR A 332 -0.19 -10.05 -18.45
C THR A 332 -1.50 -9.47 -18.93
N LEU A 333 -2.60 -10.22 -18.83
CA LEU A 333 -3.93 -9.72 -19.20
C LEU A 333 -4.33 -8.51 -18.35
N ALA A 334 -4.08 -8.55 -17.05
CA ALA A 334 -4.33 -7.41 -16.17
C ALA A 334 -3.53 -6.17 -16.60
N LEU A 335 -2.24 -6.33 -16.94
CA LEU A 335 -1.43 -5.24 -17.51
C LEU A 335 -2.01 -4.72 -18.83
N ARG A 336 -2.50 -5.61 -19.72
CA ARG A 336 -3.13 -5.23 -20.98
C ARG A 336 -4.39 -4.38 -20.76
N THR A 337 -5.17 -4.64 -19.70
CA THR A 337 -6.31 -3.78 -19.34
C THR A 337 -5.87 -2.32 -19.17
N GLN A 338 -4.76 -2.05 -18.49
CA GLN A 338 -4.25 -0.68 -18.33
C GLN A 338 -3.73 -0.10 -19.65
N GLN A 339 -3.06 -0.90 -20.48
CA GLN A 339 -2.51 -0.45 -21.77
C GLN A 339 -3.62 -0.10 -22.76
N LEU A 340 -4.71 -0.88 -22.79
CA LEU A 340 -5.91 -0.56 -23.58
C LEU A 340 -6.51 0.79 -23.14
N LEU A 341 -6.69 1.00 -21.83
CA LEU A 341 -7.14 2.29 -21.30
C LEU A 341 -6.20 3.43 -21.71
N ALA A 342 -4.90 3.22 -21.62
CA ALA A 342 -3.88 4.24 -21.90
C ALA A 342 -3.74 4.60 -23.40
N HIS A 343 -4.03 3.67 -24.31
CA HIS A 343 -3.64 3.83 -25.72
C HIS A 343 -4.81 3.73 -26.72
N GLU A 344 -5.96 3.18 -26.34
CA GLU A 344 -7.06 2.93 -27.28
C GLU A 344 -8.36 3.68 -26.94
N THR A 345 -8.53 4.14 -25.68
CA THR A 345 -9.82 4.69 -25.23
C THR A 345 -9.96 6.21 -25.35
N GLY A 346 -8.86 6.94 -25.53
CA GLY A 346 -8.83 8.42 -25.51
C GLY A 346 -9.03 9.04 -24.12
N VAL A 347 -9.23 8.23 -23.07
CA VAL A 347 -9.38 8.72 -21.68
C VAL A 347 -8.20 9.60 -21.22
N PRO A 348 -6.93 9.28 -21.55
CA PRO A 348 -5.80 10.13 -21.17
C PRO A 348 -5.76 11.52 -21.84
N ASP A 349 -6.54 11.75 -22.89
CA ASP A 349 -6.44 12.95 -23.73
C ASP A 349 -7.10 14.19 -23.10
N VAL A 350 -7.97 13.98 -22.10
CA VAL A 350 -8.71 15.04 -21.41
C VAL A 350 -8.50 14.91 -19.90
N VAL A 351 -8.21 16.04 -19.25
CA VAL A 351 -8.04 16.07 -17.79
C VAL A 351 -9.40 16.21 -17.11
N ASP A 352 -9.69 15.33 -16.15
CA ASP A 352 -10.96 15.27 -15.40
C ASP A 352 -12.19 15.42 -16.32
N PRO A 353 -12.39 14.50 -17.29
CA PRO A 353 -13.44 14.61 -18.30
C PRO A 353 -14.86 14.59 -17.72
N LEU A 354 -15.01 14.17 -16.45
CA LEU A 354 -16.28 14.16 -15.73
C LEU A 354 -16.51 15.41 -14.89
N GLY A 355 -15.56 16.34 -14.81
CA GLY A 355 -15.76 17.60 -14.11
C GLY A 355 -16.82 18.45 -14.81
N GLY A 356 -17.78 18.94 -14.03
CA GLY A 356 -19.01 19.59 -14.50
C GLY A 356 -20.22 18.66 -14.66
N SER A 357 -20.05 17.33 -14.59
CA SER A 357 -21.17 16.37 -14.53
C SER A 357 -21.96 16.58 -13.24
N TRP A 358 -23.26 16.89 -13.35
CA TRP A 358 -24.08 17.25 -12.20
C TRP A 358 -24.08 16.16 -11.11
N TYR A 359 -24.22 14.91 -11.53
CA TYR A 359 -24.21 13.76 -10.64
C TYR A 359 -22.85 13.58 -9.94
N VAL A 360 -21.75 13.65 -10.70
CA VAL A 360 -20.40 13.40 -10.14
C VAL A 360 -20.00 14.52 -9.18
N GLU A 361 -20.34 15.78 -9.50
CA GLU A 361 -20.09 16.91 -8.60
C GLU A 361 -20.90 16.81 -7.30
N SER A 362 -22.21 16.52 -7.41
CA SER A 362 -23.07 16.32 -6.23
C SER A 362 -22.57 15.16 -5.35
N LEU A 363 -22.19 14.05 -5.97
CA LEU A 363 -21.68 12.87 -5.26
C LEU A 363 -20.32 13.15 -4.61
N THR A 364 -19.45 13.92 -5.27
CA THR A 364 -18.15 14.35 -4.71
C THR A 364 -18.35 15.19 -3.45
N GLU A 365 -19.29 16.15 -3.48
CA GLU A 365 -19.62 16.97 -2.31
C GLU A 365 -20.18 16.13 -1.15
N LYS A 366 -21.11 15.22 -1.43
CA LYS A 366 -21.71 14.32 -0.43
C LYS A 366 -20.66 13.43 0.23
N ILE A 367 -19.79 12.80 -0.56
CA ILE A 367 -18.72 11.94 -0.03
C ILE A 367 -17.74 12.75 0.81
N GLU A 368 -17.33 13.94 0.34
CA GLU A 368 -16.43 14.79 1.14
C GLU A 368 -17.06 15.20 2.46
N ALA A 369 -18.29 15.69 2.46
CA ALA A 369 -18.96 16.16 3.68
C ALA A 369 -19.08 15.02 4.71
N ALA A 370 -19.50 13.83 4.27
CA ALA A 370 -19.61 12.66 5.13
C ALA A 370 -18.24 12.19 5.65
N ALA A 371 -17.21 12.17 4.78
CA ALA A 371 -15.86 11.79 5.19
C ALA A 371 -15.27 12.81 6.18
N ARG A 372 -15.50 14.12 5.97
CA ARG A 372 -15.04 15.18 6.88
C ARG A 372 -15.67 15.04 8.26
N GLN A 373 -16.98 14.79 8.34
CA GLN A 373 -17.67 14.57 9.61
C GLN A 373 -17.04 13.39 10.38
N LEU A 374 -16.77 12.28 9.68
CA LEU A 374 -16.19 11.10 10.31
C LEU A 374 -14.71 11.31 10.72
N VAL A 375 -13.94 12.10 9.97
CA VAL A 375 -12.59 12.55 10.39
C VAL A 375 -12.68 13.39 11.67
N GLU A 376 -13.63 14.34 11.73
CA GLU A 376 -13.84 15.20 12.90
C GLU A 376 -14.27 14.39 14.14
N GLU A 377 -15.08 13.35 13.98
CA GLU A 377 -15.44 12.43 15.06
C GLU A 377 -14.22 11.70 15.63
N VAL A 378 -13.38 11.12 14.77
CA VAL A 378 -12.15 10.44 15.18
C VAL A 378 -11.19 11.41 15.89
N GLU A 379 -11.04 12.62 15.34
CA GLU A 379 -10.18 13.66 15.91
C GLU A 379 -10.71 14.19 17.25
N GLY A 380 -12.02 14.41 17.37
CA GLY A 380 -12.68 14.74 18.63
C GLY A 380 -12.58 13.63 19.68
N GLY A 381 -12.48 12.38 19.22
CA GLY A 381 -12.20 11.21 20.03
C GLY A 381 -10.74 11.09 20.51
N GLY A 382 -9.83 11.97 20.08
CA GLY A 382 -8.41 11.92 20.47
C GLY A 382 -7.47 11.35 19.39
N GLY A 383 -7.94 11.24 18.15
CA GLY A 383 -7.14 10.84 16.99
C GLY A 383 -7.07 9.32 16.78
N SER A 384 -6.37 8.92 15.71
CA SER A 384 -6.38 7.53 15.21
C SER A 384 -5.92 6.51 16.25
N VAL A 385 -4.83 6.77 16.99
CA VAL A 385 -4.32 5.82 18.00
C VAL A 385 -5.38 5.52 19.07
N LYS A 386 -6.06 6.56 19.58
CA LYS A 386 -7.14 6.39 20.57
C LYS A 386 -8.38 5.72 19.99
N ALA A 387 -8.67 5.94 18.71
CA ALA A 387 -9.76 5.23 18.04
C ALA A 387 -9.45 3.73 17.86
N ILE A 388 -8.20 3.35 17.59
CA ILE A 388 -7.74 1.95 17.56
C ILE A 388 -7.88 1.31 18.96
N GLU A 389 -7.40 1.98 20.02
CA GLU A 389 -7.50 1.48 21.40
C GLU A 389 -8.95 1.22 21.84
N ARG A 390 -9.92 1.95 21.28
CA ARG A 390 -11.36 1.81 21.56
C ARG A 390 -12.09 0.93 20.55
N ALA A 391 -11.36 0.26 19.65
CA ALA A 391 -11.91 -0.55 18.56
C ALA A 391 -12.88 0.18 17.61
N PHE A 392 -12.89 1.51 17.58
CA PHE A 392 -13.87 2.31 16.82
C PHE A 392 -13.86 1.96 15.33
N PHE A 393 -12.67 1.87 14.74
CA PHE A 393 -12.53 1.56 13.31
C PHE A 393 -12.99 0.13 13.01
N GLN A 394 -12.55 -0.83 13.82
CA GLN A 394 -12.84 -2.25 13.64
C GLN A 394 -14.35 -2.51 13.74
N GLU A 395 -15.03 -1.91 14.73
CA GLU A 395 -16.49 -2.01 14.88
C GLU A 395 -17.23 -1.38 13.70
N ALA A 396 -16.80 -0.21 13.23
CA ALA A 396 -17.42 0.48 12.11
C ALA A 396 -17.28 -0.29 10.79
N ILE A 397 -16.11 -0.89 10.54
CA ILE A 397 -15.84 -1.72 9.36
C ILE A 397 -16.60 -3.04 9.44
N ALA A 398 -16.59 -3.71 10.60
CA ALA A 398 -17.32 -4.96 10.78
C ALA A 398 -18.83 -4.78 10.56
N ARG A 399 -19.38 -3.64 11.00
CA ARG A 399 -20.79 -3.31 10.78
C ARG A 399 -21.13 -3.16 9.29
N SER A 400 -20.34 -2.38 8.54
CA SER A 400 -20.59 -2.20 7.11
C SER A 400 -20.35 -3.48 6.30
N ALA A 401 -19.35 -4.28 6.68
CA ALA A 401 -19.12 -5.59 6.09
C ALA A 401 -20.32 -6.53 6.30
N TYR A 402 -20.87 -6.54 7.52
CA TYR A 402 -22.04 -7.36 7.86
C TYR A 402 -23.30 -6.92 7.10
N GLU A 403 -23.54 -5.62 7.00
CA GLU A 403 -24.65 -5.06 6.22
C GLU A 403 -24.52 -5.45 4.74
N GLN A 404 -23.34 -5.27 4.14
CA GLN A 404 -23.11 -5.67 2.75
C GLN A 404 -23.34 -7.17 2.54
N GLN A 405 -22.83 -8.02 3.43
CA GLN A 405 -23.01 -9.47 3.31
C GLN A 405 -24.50 -9.85 3.39
N ARG A 406 -25.27 -9.20 4.27
CA ARG A 406 -26.71 -9.39 4.35
C ARG A 406 -27.44 -8.97 3.08
N ASP A 407 -27.06 -7.85 2.48
CA ASP A 407 -27.66 -7.38 1.22
C ASP A 407 -27.37 -8.36 0.07
N ILE A 408 -26.17 -8.96 0.03
CA ILE A 408 -25.81 -10.00 -0.94
C ILE A 408 -26.64 -11.27 -0.73
N GLU A 409 -26.79 -11.73 0.51
CA GLU A 409 -27.55 -12.94 0.85
C GLU A 409 -29.06 -12.76 0.65
N ALA A 410 -29.58 -11.56 0.89
CA ALA A 410 -30.98 -11.21 0.66
C ALA A 410 -31.31 -11.02 -0.83
N GLY A 411 -30.29 -10.81 -1.68
CA GLY A 411 -30.45 -10.51 -3.11
C GLY A 411 -30.66 -9.02 -3.41
N ASP A 412 -30.61 -8.15 -2.40
CA ASP A 412 -30.67 -6.70 -2.56
C ASP A 412 -29.43 -6.16 -3.29
N GLN A 413 -28.29 -6.83 -3.13
CA GLN A 413 -27.07 -6.61 -3.92
C GLN A 413 -26.78 -7.81 -4.82
N VAL A 414 -26.88 -7.62 -6.13
CA VAL A 414 -26.58 -8.65 -7.13
C VAL A 414 -25.06 -8.83 -7.31
N VAL A 415 -24.61 -10.09 -7.21
CA VAL A 415 -23.25 -10.54 -7.55
C VAL A 415 -23.34 -11.59 -8.66
N VAL A 416 -23.12 -11.14 -9.91
CA VAL A 416 -23.23 -11.97 -11.11
C VAL A 416 -22.33 -13.21 -11.04
N GLY A 417 -22.93 -14.38 -11.25
CA GLY A 417 -22.28 -15.68 -11.17
C GLY A 417 -22.25 -16.30 -9.76
N VAL A 418 -22.74 -15.58 -8.74
CA VAL A 418 -22.76 -16.02 -7.33
C VAL A 418 -24.19 -16.17 -6.81
N ASN A 419 -24.95 -15.07 -6.70
CA ASN A 419 -26.35 -15.11 -6.24
C ASN A 419 -27.37 -14.99 -7.40
N GLU A 420 -26.96 -14.45 -8.54
CA GLU A 420 -27.77 -14.35 -9.76
C GLU A 420 -26.95 -14.76 -10.99
N TYR A 421 -27.64 -15.29 -12.01
CA TYR A 421 -27.02 -15.81 -13.25
C TYR A 421 -26.01 -16.96 -13.03
N VAL A 422 -26.31 -17.87 -12.11
CA VAL A 422 -25.46 -19.01 -11.75
C VAL A 422 -25.53 -20.11 -12.83
N THR A 423 -24.37 -20.60 -13.29
CA THR A 423 -24.27 -21.62 -14.37
C THR A 423 -23.91 -23.04 -13.89
N GLY A 424 -23.64 -23.24 -12.58
CA GLY A 424 -23.34 -24.56 -12.00
C GLY A 424 -21.99 -25.16 -12.41
N GLU A 425 -21.12 -24.40 -13.06
CA GLU A 425 -19.77 -24.83 -13.46
C GLU A 425 -18.87 -25.10 -12.24
N PRO A 426 -18.02 -26.15 -12.28
CA PRO A 426 -17.06 -26.38 -11.21
C PRO A 426 -16.02 -25.26 -11.17
N LEU A 427 -15.48 -24.99 -9.99
CA LEU A 427 -14.35 -24.07 -9.85
C LEU A 427 -13.13 -24.60 -10.62
N PRO A 428 -12.37 -23.73 -11.31
CA PRO A 428 -11.19 -24.17 -12.04
C PRO A 428 -10.10 -24.64 -11.06
N PRO A 429 -9.29 -25.65 -11.44
CA PRO A 429 -8.19 -26.10 -10.61
C PRO A 429 -7.12 -25.02 -10.48
N ILE A 430 -6.56 -24.89 -9.27
CA ILE A 430 -5.50 -23.94 -8.95
C ILE A 430 -4.17 -24.68 -8.87
N PRO A 431 -3.20 -24.37 -9.76
CA PRO A 431 -1.83 -24.88 -9.60
C PRO A 431 -1.19 -24.23 -8.37
N ALA A 432 -0.69 -25.05 -7.44
CA ALA A 432 0.08 -24.59 -6.30
C ALA A 432 1.57 -24.94 -6.47
N PRO A 433 2.50 -24.00 -6.22
CA PRO A 433 3.92 -24.32 -6.07
C PRO A 433 4.18 -25.35 -4.97
N ASP A 434 5.31 -26.04 -5.04
CA ASP A 434 5.82 -26.87 -3.95
C ASP A 434 6.43 -25.97 -2.86
N TYR A 435 5.57 -25.48 -1.96
CA TYR A 435 5.96 -24.59 -0.86
C TYR A 435 6.92 -25.25 0.13
N SER A 436 6.89 -26.58 0.29
CA SER A 436 7.82 -27.30 1.16
C SER A 436 9.24 -27.21 0.64
N LYS A 437 9.42 -27.45 -0.66
CA LYS A 437 10.74 -27.33 -1.31
C LYS A 437 11.29 -25.90 -1.26
N LEU A 438 10.40 -24.91 -1.43
CA LEU A 438 10.74 -23.49 -1.30
C LEU A 438 11.24 -23.16 0.11
N ALA A 439 10.50 -23.61 1.14
CA ALA A 439 10.86 -23.42 2.53
C ALA A 439 12.21 -24.06 2.88
N ASP A 440 12.45 -25.29 2.43
CA ASP A 440 13.70 -26.00 2.69
C ASP A 440 14.91 -25.31 2.05
N ALA A 441 14.75 -24.81 0.81
CA ALA A 441 15.79 -24.03 0.15
C ALA A 441 16.10 -22.73 0.92
N GLN A 442 15.07 -22.04 1.41
CA GLN A 442 15.24 -20.79 2.15
C GLN A 442 15.88 -21.02 3.53
N ARG A 443 15.46 -22.04 4.27
CA ARG A 443 16.08 -22.44 5.55
C ARG A 443 17.56 -22.80 5.40
N LYS A 444 17.91 -23.47 4.31
CA LYS A 444 19.31 -23.74 3.97
C LYS A 444 20.10 -22.45 3.76
N ARG A 445 19.54 -21.46 3.03
CA ARG A 445 20.19 -20.14 2.82
C ARG A 445 20.44 -19.42 4.14
N VAL A 446 19.46 -19.38 5.03
CA VAL A 446 19.61 -18.78 6.38
C VAL A 446 20.74 -19.47 7.17
N THR A 447 20.77 -20.80 7.17
CA THR A 447 21.80 -21.58 7.86
C THR A 447 23.20 -21.26 7.31
N GLU A 448 23.35 -21.23 5.98
CA GLU A 448 24.61 -20.90 5.32
C GLU A 448 25.08 -19.47 5.61
N LEU A 449 24.15 -18.50 5.57
CA LEU A 449 24.45 -17.10 5.88
C LEU A 449 25.00 -16.96 7.30
N ARG A 450 24.32 -17.55 8.28
CA ARG A 450 24.75 -17.52 9.69
C ARG A 450 26.10 -18.20 9.89
N GLY A 451 26.43 -19.23 9.09
CA GLY A 451 27.72 -19.91 9.12
C GLY A 451 28.89 -19.16 8.48
N LYS A 452 28.63 -18.23 7.54
CA LYS A 452 29.68 -17.52 6.77
C LYS A 452 29.96 -16.09 7.27
N ARG A 453 28.99 -15.45 7.93
CA ARG A 453 29.10 -14.04 8.37
C ARG A 453 30.02 -13.84 9.58
N ASP A 454 30.46 -12.60 9.81
CA ASP A 454 31.20 -12.22 11.03
C ASP A 454 30.23 -12.12 12.23
N GLY A 455 30.13 -13.22 12.99
CA GLY A 455 29.26 -13.28 14.17
C GLY A 455 29.62 -12.26 15.26
N GLY A 456 30.90 -11.88 15.38
CA GLY A 456 31.33 -10.86 16.34
C GLY A 456 30.81 -9.48 15.95
N ARG A 457 30.84 -9.15 14.65
CA ARG A 457 30.26 -7.90 14.12
C ARG A 457 28.75 -7.88 14.28
N VAL A 458 28.05 -8.95 13.91
CA VAL A 458 26.57 -9.06 14.06
C VAL A 458 26.15 -8.82 15.51
N LYS A 459 26.81 -9.48 16.47
CA LYS A 459 26.50 -9.29 17.89
C LYS A 459 26.67 -7.84 18.34
N ARG A 460 27.73 -7.15 17.89
CA ARG A 460 27.96 -5.73 18.22
C ARG A 460 26.89 -4.82 17.63
N THR A 461 26.52 -5.02 16.36
CA THR A 461 25.51 -4.17 15.71
C THR A 461 24.11 -4.40 16.29
N LEU A 462 23.75 -5.65 16.59
CA LEU A 462 22.48 -5.96 17.27
C LEU A 462 22.43 -5.39 18.70
N GLY A 463 23.54 -5.42 19.44
CA GLY A 463 23.62 -4.78 20.77
C GLY A 463 23.49 -3.25 20.72
N ALA A 464 24.02 -2.62 19.68
CA ALA A 464 23.83 -1.18 19.44
C ALA A 464 22.36 -0.85 19.12
N LEU A 465 21.69 -1.69 18.32
CA LEU A 465 20.26 -1.56 18.05
C LEU A 465 19.43 -1.72 19.34
N GLU A 466 19.75 -2.70 20.19
CA GLU A 466 19.06 -2.90 21.46
C GLU A 466 19.16 -1.66 22.36
N SER A 467 20.36 -1.08 22.45
CA SER A 467 20.61 0.14 23.23
C SER A 467 19.82 1.33 22.68
N ALA A 468 19.82 1.53 21.35
CA ALA A 468 19.01 2.55 20.70
C ALA A 468 17.49 2.33 20.91
N ALA A 469 17.03 1.08 20.89
CA ALA A 469 15.62 0.76 21.12
C ALA A 469 15.16 1.11 22.54
N ARG A 470 16.03 0.97 23.54
CA ARG A 470 15.77 1.34 24.96
C ARG A 470 15.73 2.86 25.18
N GLU A 471 16.50 3.61 24.41
CA GLU A 471 16.55 5.07 24.49
C GLU A 471 15.47 5.70 23.60
N SER A 472 14.41 6.26 24.17
CA SER A 472 13.22 6.73 23.42
C SER A 472 13.52 7.75 22.30
N ALA A 473 14.55 8.58 22.46
CA ALA A 473 14.92 9.62 21.50
C ALA A 473 15.99 9.17 20.47
N ALA A 474 16.57 7.97 20.63
CA ALA A 474 17.65 7.53 19.75
C ALA A 474 17.11 7.13 18.36
N PRO A 475 17.84 7.46 17.28
CA PRO A 475 17.50 6.99 15.94
C PRO A 475 17.71 5.48 15.80
N LEU A 476 16.93 4.83 14.93
CA LEU A 476 16.88 3.38 14.76
C LEU A 476 17.32 2.92 13.35
N MET A 477 17.13 3.74 12.33
CA MET A 477 17.47 3.40 10.94
C MET A 477 18.96 3.16 10.75
N GLU A 478 19.83 4.00 11.33
CA GLU A 478 21.28 3.82 11.26
C GLU A 478 21.74 2.49 11.90
N PRO A 479 21.39 2.13 13.15
CA PRO A 479 21.77 0.84 13.72
C PRO A 479 21.12 -0.37 13.03
N ILE A 480 19.88 -0.24 12.50
CA ILE A 480 19.27 -1.28 11.67
C ILE A 480 20.09 -1.49 10.38
N LEU A 481 20.49 -0.41 9.71
CA LEU A 481 21.33 -0.47 8.51
C LEU A 481 22.69 -1.09 8.78
N ASP A 482 23.32 -0.78 9.91
CA ASP A 482 24.59 -1.39 10.29
C ASP A 482 24.45 -2.90 10.58
N ALA A 483 23.34 -3.33 11.21
CA ALA A 483 23.04 -4.74 11.41
C ALA A 483 22.80 -5.47 10.07
N VAL A 484 22.04 -4.86 9.16
CA VAL A 484 21.83 -5.37 7.80
C VAL A 484 23.16 -5.51 7.04
N ARG A 485 24.03 -4.49 7.09
CA ARG A 485 25.37 -4.55 6.48
C ARG A 485 26.24 -5.65 7.08
N ALA A 486 26.08 -5.94 8.37
CA ALA A 486 26.74 -7.05 9.06
C ALA A 486 26.12 -8.42 8.74
N ARG A 487 25.06 -8.47 7.93
CA ARG A 487 24.29 -9.67 7.59
C ARG A 487 23.54 -10.29 8.77
N ALA A 488 23.07 -9.45 9.69
CA ALA A 488 22.00 -9.84 10.60
C ALA A 488 20.74 -10.16 9.78
N THR A 489 19.98 -11.16 10.22
CA THR A 489 18.74 -11.52 9.54
C THR A 489 17.60 -10.60 9.96
N LEU A 490 16.51 -10.61 9.18
CA LEU A 490 15.27 -9.92 9.47
C LEU A 490 14.72 -10.37 10.83
N GLY A 491 14.70 -11.67 11.10
CA GLY A 491 14.27 -12.25 12.37
C GLY A 491 15.11 -11.77 13.54
N GLU A 492 16.44 -11.78 13.43
CA GLU A 492 17.34 -11.33 14.50
C GLU A 492 17.16 -9.85 14.83
N ILE A 493 17.00 -8.99 13.81
CA ILE A 493 16.73 -7.56 14.01
C ILE A 493 15.35 -7.37 14.67
N SER A 494 14.33 -8.08 14.18
CA SER A 494 12.99 -8.03 14.76
C SER A 494 12.95 -8.53 16.21
N ASP A 495 13.70 -9.58 16.54
CA ASP A 495 13.77 -10.17 17.89
C ASP A 495 14.44 -9.24 18.90
N VAL A 496 15.49 -8.51 18.50
CA VAL A 496 16.07 -7.46 19.34
C VAL A 496 15.00 -6.45 19.72
N LEU A 497 14.22 -5.96 18.75
CA LEU A 497 13.15 -5.01 19.01
C LEU A 497 12.00 -5.62 19.84
N ARG A 498 11.62 -6.89 19.58
CA ARG A 498 10.63 -7.62 20.40
C ARG A 498 11.08 -7.73 21.86
N SER A 499 12.37 -7.96 22.11
CA SER A 499 12.90 -8.09 23.46
C SER A 499 12.81 -6.80 24.29
N VAL A 500 12.80 -5.63 23.63
CA VAL A 500 12.74 -4.33 24.29
C VAL A 500 11.30 -3.80 24.38
N TRP A 501 10.50 -3.98 23.33
CA TRP A 501 9.16 -3.38 23.24
C TRP A 501 8.01 -4.36 23.48
N GLY A 502 8.30 -5.66 23.54
CA GLY A 502 7.27 -6.69 23.54
C GLY A 502 6.58 -6.85 22.19
N MET A 503 5.53 -7.65 22.17
CA MET A 503 4.64 -7.83 21.02
C MET A 503 3.27 -7.23 21.35
N HIS A 504 2.56 -6.74 20.33
CA HIS A 504 1.18 -6.33 20.50
C HIS A 504 0.29 -7.56 20.75
N ASP A 505 -0.54 -7.48 21.79
CA ASP A 505 -1.65 -8.38 22.02
C ASP A 505 -2.95 -7.68 21.61
N ALA A 506 -3.75 -8.32 20.78
CA ALA A 506 -5.01 -7.79 20.26
C ALA A 506 -6.21 -8.21 21.13
N GLN A 507 -5.98 -8.98 22.20
CA GLN A 507 -7.01 -9.44 23.14
C GLN A 507 -7.44 -8.39 24.16
#